data_AF-A0A061M2Q3-F1
#
_entry.id   AF-A0A061M2Q3-F1
#
_cell.length_a   1.000
_cell.length_b   1.000
_cell.length_c   1.000
_cell.angle_alpha   90.00
_cell.angle_beta   90.00
_cell.angle_gamma   90.00
#
_symmetry.space_group_name_H-M   'P 1'
#
loop_
_entity.id
_entity.type
_entity.pdbx_description
1 polymer ?
#
loop_
_entity_poly.entity_id
_entity_poly.type
_entity_poly.pdbx_seq_one_letter_code
_entity_poly.pdbx_strand_id
1 'polypeptide(L)'
;MARAKTITMRGRAERHSDAVDLIPNAGDAAIVYRGGLRSMAIRCPDGCGEIISVNLDPRTGPAWRLFERAGAVTLYPSVWRETGCEAHFILWRDDLIWCDGLESPRWKDDELKRRVRSILPPRGAAHKHFEELAVQIDGIPWEVLWACNSLVADGVASSSVKGSRFGLAPDAPPTKSSIVDRRA
;
A
#
# COMPACT_ATOMS: atom_id res chain seq x y z
N MET A 1 24.49 -7.57 -8.33
CA MET A 1 23.50 -6.97 -9.26
C MET A 1 22.71 -5.92 -8.51
N ALA A 2 22.20 -4.89 -9.18
CA ALA A 2 21.36 -3.89 -8.54
C ALA A 2 19.95 -4.47 -8.32
N ARG A 3 19.29 -4.08 -7.21
CA ARG A 3 17.89 -4.45 -6.96
C ARG A 3 17.01 -3.86 -8.07
N ALA A 4 16.03 -4.63 -8.54
CA ALA A 4 15.03 -4.16 -9.49
C ALA A 4 14.19 -3.04 -8.88
N LYS A 5 13.84 -2.07 -9.71
CA LYS A 5 12.98 -0.93 -9.34
C LYS A 5 11.52 -1.15 -9.72
N THR A 6 11.28 -2.06 -10.66
CA THR A 6 9.96 -2.40 -11.18
C THR A 6 9.82 -3.91 -11.33
N ILE A 7 8.59 -4.38 -11.44
CA ILE A 7 8.24 -5.74 -11.82
C ILE A 7 7.89 -5.78 -13.31
N THR A 8 8.20 -6.88 -13.97
CA THR A 8 7.77 -7.17 -15.34
C THR A 8 6.81 -8.34 -15.32
N MET A 9 5.54 -8.08 -15.63
CA MET A 9 4.53 -9.14 -15.75
C MET A 9 4.76 -9.95 -17.02
N ARG A 10 5.02 -11.25 -16.87
CA ARG A 10 5.33 -12.20 -17.96
C ARG A 10 4.12 -12.98 -18.45
N GLY A 11 3.03 -12.98 -17.68
CA GLY A 11 1.77 -13.59 -18.07
C GLY A 11 1.11 -14.39 -16.96
N ARG A 12 0.28 -15.35 -17.36
CA ARG A 12 -0.47 -16.25 -16.47
C ARG A 12 -0.19 -17.70 -16.85
N ALA A 13 -0.23 -18.58 -15.85
CA ALA A 13 -0.05 -20.02 -16.01
C ALA A 13 -1.01 -20.80 -15.10
N GLU A 14 -1.31 -22.06 -15.42
CA GLU A 14 -2.20 -22.89 -14.59
C GLU A 14 -1.50 -23.56 -13.41
N ARG A 15 -0.19 -23.82 -13.55
CA ARG A 15 0.66 -24.46 -12.56
C ARG A 15 1.76 -23.53 -12.10
N HIS A 16 2.24 -23.76 -10.88
CA HIS A 16 3.33 -22.98 -10.31
C HIS A 16 4.65 -23.17 -11.05
N SER A 17 4.98 -24.40 -11.45
CA SER A 17 6.15 -24.70 -12.29
C SER A 17 6.17 -23.86 -13.56
N ASP A 18 5.05 -23.83 -14.27
CA ASP A 18 4.93 -23.15 -15.56
C ASP A 18 5.02 -21.62 -15.36
N ALA A 19 4.51 -21.10 -14.23
CA ALA A 19 4.70 -19.70 -13.86
C ALA A 19 6.17 -19.37 -13.59
N VAL A 20 6.93 -20.29 -12.97
CA VAL A 20 8.37 -20.14 -12.71
C VAL A 20 9.18 -20.14 -14.02
N ASP A 21 8.79 -20.93 -15.00
CA ASP A 21 9.44 -20.97 -16.31
C ASP A 21 9.30 -19.65 -17.09
N LEU A 22 8.24 -18.88 -16.82
CA LEU A 22 8.01 -17.58 -17.46
C LEU A 22 8.89 -16.45 -16.93
N ILE A 23 9.55 -16.62 -15.77
CA ILE A 23 10.21 -15.56 -14.99
C ILE A 23 11.73 -15.76 -14.84
N PRO A 24 12.51 -15.69 -15.94
CA PRO A 24 13.94 -15.96 -15.91
C PRO A 24 14.77 -14.89 -15.18
N ASN A 25 14.33 -13.63 -15.17
CA ASN A 25 15.13 -12.51 -14.66
C ASN A 25 14.60 -11.96 -13.33
N ALA A 26 15.47 -11.38 -12.51
CA ALA A 26 15.08 -10.68 -11.29
C ALA A 26 14.05 -9.58 -11.59
N GLY A 27 12.95 -9.55 -10.85
CA GLY A 27 11.83 -8.65 -11.10
C GLY A 27 10.83 -9.16 -12.16
N ASP A 28 11.06 -10.30 -12.81
CA ASP A 28 10.00 -10.95 -13.58
C ASP A 28 8.96 -11.57 -12.64
N ALA A 29 7.68 -11.48 -13.02
CA ALA A 29 6.58 -12.10 -12.28
C ALA A 29 5.51 -12.71 -13.18
N ALA A 30 4.85 -13.76 -12.67
CA ALA A 30 3.75 -14.44 -13.36
C ALA A 30 2.67 -14.85 -12.35
N ILE A 31 1.40 -14.84 -12.81
CA ILE A 31 0.25 -15.22 -11.97
C ILE A 31 -0.12 -16.68 -12.24
N VAL A 32 -0.29 -17.45 -11.17
CA VAL A 32 -0.93 -18.76 -11.22
C VAL A 32 -2.44 -18.58 -11.15
N TYR A 33 -3.14 -18.96 -12.22
CA TYR A 33 -4.58 -18.85 -12.35
C TYR A 33 -5.18 -20.20 -12.77
N ARG A 34 -6.11 -20.72 -11.97
CA ARG A 34 -6.83 -21.98 -12.26
C ARG A 34 -8.28 -21.88 -11.78
N GLY A 35 -9.14 -21.39 -12.68
CA GLY A 35 -10.53 -21.02 -12.38
C GLY A 35 -10.67 -19.92 -11.32
N GLY A 36 -9.59 -19.19 -11.06
CA GLY A 36 -9.44 -18.23 -9.97
C GLY A 36 -7.97 -17.97 -9.64
N LEU A 37 -7.68 -16.85 -8.98
CA LEU A 37 -6.33 -16.51 -8.52
C LEU A 37 -5.84 -17.54 -7.50
N ARG A 38 -4.60 -18.00 -7.67
CA ARG A 38 -3.95 -18.96 -6.77
C ARG A 38 -2.74 -18.36 -6.09
N SER A 39 -1.77 -17.94 -6.88
CA SER A 39 -0.56 -17.31 -6.37
C SER A 39 0.08 -16.42 -7.44
N MET A 40 1.08 -15.66 -7.04
CA MET A 40 2.00 -14.97 -7.94
C MET A 40 3.41 -15.46 -7.66
N ALA A 41 4.10 -15.90 -8.70
CA ALA A 41 5.52 -16.22 -8.63
C ALA A 41 6.30 -14.98 -9.05
N ILE A 42 7.29 -14.60 -8.25
CA ILE A 42 8.17 -13.44 -8.50
C ILE A 42 9.61 -13.92 -8.39
N ARG A 43 10.41 -13.71 -9.42
CA ARG A 43 11.86 -13.92 -9.33
C ARG A 43 12.42 -12.80 -8.48
N CYS A 44 13.04 -13.14 -7.35
CA CYS A 44 13.33 -12.20 -6.29
C CYS A 44 14.01 -10.93 -6.83
N PRO A 45 13.38 -9.75 -6.65
CA PRO A 45 13.85 -8.53 -7.30
C PRO A 45 15.15 -7.97 -6.71
N ASP A 46 15.63 -8.53 -5.60
CA ASP A 46 16.93 -8.17 -5.05
C ASP A 46 18.12 -8.74 -5.87
N GLY A 47 17.86 -9.70 -6.76
CA GLY A 47 18.87 -10.39 -7.56
C GLY A 47 19.43 -11.69 -6.96
N CYS A 48 18.92 -12.20 -5.83
CA CYS A 48 19.39 -13.47 -5.25
C CYS A 48 18.98 -14.71 -6.06
N GLY A 49 18.01 -14.55 -6.97
CA GLY A 49 17.57 -15.61 -7.90
C GLY A 49 16.50 -16.56 -7.35
N GLU A 50 16.17 -16.47 -6.06
CA GLU A 50 15.10 -17.28 -5.46
C GLU A 50 13.71 -16.89 -5.98
N ILE A 51 12.73 -17.79 -5.82
CA ILE A 51 11.33 -17.54 -6.18
C ILE A 51 10.54 -17.15 -4.94
N ILE A 52 9.94 -15.96 -4.97
CA ILE A 52 8.94 -15.56 -3.99
C ILE A 52 7.59 -16.03 -4.50
N SER A 53 6.91 -16.86 -3.70
CA SER A 53 5.54 -17.29 -3.98
C SER A 53 4.57 -16.55 -3.08
N VAL A 54 3.78 -15.66 -3.67
CA VAL A 54 2.78 -14.86 -2.96
C VAL A 54 1.43 -15.55 -3.07
N ASN A 55 0.80 -15.90 -1.94
CA ASN A 55 -0.55 -16.47 -1.97
C ASN A 55 -1.58 -15.41 -2.38
N LEU A 56 -2.43 -15.73 -3.36
CA LEU A 56 -3.54 -14.88 -3.80
C LEU A 56 -4.90 -15.53 -3.54
N ASP A 57 -4.95 -16.75 -3.03
CA ASP A 57 -6.18 -17.47 -2.70
C ASP A 57 -6.49 -17.34 -1.20
N PRO A 58 -7.48 -16.53 -0.80
CA PRO A 58 -7.81 -16.34 0.62
C PRO A 58 -8.37 -17.60 1.29
N ARG A 59 -8.74 -18.64 0.52
CA ARG A 59 -9.24 -19.91 1.07
C ARG A 59 -8.12 -20.80 1.60
N THR A 60 -6.88 -20.55 1.20
CA THR A 60 -5.72 -21.41 1.55
C THR A 60 -4.83 -20.80 2.63
N GLY A 61 -5.22 -19.67 3.21
CA GLY A 61 -4.49 -18.99 4.28
C GLY A 61 -4.41 -17.47 4.07
N PRO A 62 -3.53 -16.77 4.80
CA PRO A 62 -3.25 -15.36 4.57
C PRO A 62 -2.91 -15.13 3.09
N ALA A 63 -3.60 -14.17 2.47
CA ALA A 63 -3.50 -13.91 1.04
C ALA A 63 -3.34 -12.43 0.78
N TRP A 64 -2.55 -12.13 -0.25
CA TRP A 64 -2.43 -10.79 -0.78
C TRP A 64 -3.61 -10.51 -1.69
N ARG A 65 -4.08 -9.26 -1.66
CA ARG A 65 -5.01 -8.72 -2.63
C ARG A 65 -4.20 -8.20 -3.82
N LEU A 66 -4.53 -8.70 -5.00
CA LEU A 66 -4.02 -8.21 -6.27
C LEU A 66 -4.99 -7.18 -6.85
N PHE A 67 -4.47 -5.99 -7.16
CA PHE A 67 -5.19 -4.95 -7.89
C PHE A 67 -4.56 -4.79 -9.27
N GLU A 68 -5.36 -4.95 -10.31
CA GLU A 68 -4.99 -4.65 -11.70
C GLU A 68 -5.75 -3.35 -12.09
N ARG A 69 -5.02 -2.24 -12.27
CA ARG A 69 -5.59 -0.91 -12.60
C ARG A 69 -4.71 -0.24 -13.65
N ALA A 70 -5.33 0.29 -14.71
CA ALA A 70 -4.65 0.97 -15.82
C ALA A 70 -3.47 0.18 -16.42
N GLY A 71 -3.56 -1.16 -16.44
CA GLY A 71 -2.53 -2.05 -16.97
C GLY A 71 -1.38 -2.38 -16.01
N ALA A 72 -1.37 -1.79 -14.80
CA ALA A 72 -0.33 -2.03 -13.81
C ALA A 72 -0.84 -2.88 -12.63
N VAL A 73 0.06 -3.62 -11.98
CA VAL A 73 -0.25 -4.47 -10.83
C VAL A 73 0.14 -3.82 -9.50
N THR A 74 -0.68 -4.05 -8.48
CA THR A 74 -0.40 -3.68 -7.09
C THR A 74 -0.74 -4.84 -6.17
N LEU A 75 0.13 -5.13 -5.21
CA LEU A 75 -0.13 -6.10 -4.15
C LEU A 75 -0.36 -5.39 -2.81
N TYR A 76 -1.30 -5.91 -2.03
CA TYR A 76 -1.51 -5.53 -0.65
C TYR A 76 -1.67 -6.76 0.25
N PRO A 77 -0.99 -6.87 1.40
CA PRO A 77 -0.04 -5.91 2.00
C PRO A 77 1.36 -6.00 1.35
N SER A 78 2.41 -5.58 2.05
CA SER A 78 3.78 -5.61 1.53
C SER A 78 4.24 -7.06 1.39
N VAL A 79 5.17 -7.32 0.49
CA VAL A 79 5.84 -8.62 0.39
C VAL A 79 7.06 -8.56 1.30
N TRP A 80 7.12 -9.45 2.29
CA TRP A 80 8.27 -9.59 3.18
C TRP A 80 8.68 -11.05 3.24
N ARG A 81 9.95 -11.31 2.93
CA ARG A 81 10.58 -12.60 3.20
C ARG A 81 11.22 -12.58 4.57
N GLU A 82 10.85 -13.52 5.42
CA GLU A 82 11.42 -13.65 6.77
C GLU A 82 12.75 -14.43 6.78
N THR A 83 13.11 -15.07 5.66
CA THR A 83 14.30 -15.89 5.52
C THR A 83 15.01 -15.65 4.18
N GLY A 84 16.26 -16.09 4.08
CA GLY A 84 17.07 -15.94 2.89
C GLY A 84 17.57 -14.51 2.76
N CYS A 85 17.27 -13.85 1.64
CA CYS A 85 17.71 -12.49 1.39
C CYS A 85 16.92 -11.39 2.10
N GLU A 86 15.86 -11.77 2.83
CA GLU A 86 15.04 -10.85 3.63
C GLU A 86 14.41 -9.68 2.85
N ALA A 87 14.18 -9.87 1.55
CA ALA A 87 13.58 -8.85 0.70
C ALA A 87 12.23 -8.35 1.26
N HIS A 88 12.12 -7.04 1.47
CA HIS A 88 10.90 -6.38 1.95
C HIS A 88 10.54 -5.18 1.05
N PHE A 89 9.42 -5.27 0.37
CA PHE A 89 8.97 -4.25 -0.58
C PHE A 89 7.44 -4.17 -0.69
N ILE A 90 6.97 -3.02 -1.17
CA ILE A 90 5.60 -2.82 -1.66
C ILE A 90 5.66 -2.88 -3.19
N LEU A 91 4.78 -3.69 -3.79
CA LEU A 91 4.53 -3.64 -5.23
C LEU A 91 3.34 -2.73 -5.49
N TRP A 92 3.57 -1.56 -6.10
CA TRP A 92 2.55 -0.58 -6.41
C TRP A 92 2.73 -0.05 -7.83
N ARG A 93 1.72 -0.25 -8.69
CA ARG A 93 1.72 0.15 -10.11
C ARG A 93 2.99 -0.29 -10.84
N ASP A 94 3.32 -1.57 -10.70
CA ASP A 94 4.56 -2.20 -11.18
C ASP A 94 5.86 -1.70 -10.53
N ASP A 95 5.86 -0.59 -9.79
CA ASP A 95 7.01 -0.11 -9.03
C ASP A 95 7.24 -0.91 -7.75
N LEU A 96 8.51 -1.11 -7.41
CA LEU A 96 8.96 -1.73 -6.17
C LEU A 96 9.47 -0.64 -5.23
N ILE A 97 8.69 -0.37 -4.17
CA ILE A 97 9.07 0.55 -3.11
C ILE A 97 9.71 -0.28 -2.00
N TRP A 98 11.01 -0.13 -1.79
CA TRP A 98 11.75 -0.90 -0.80
C TRP A 98 11.52 -0.37 0.62
N CYS A 99 11.27 -1.29 1.56
CA CYS A 99 10.92 -0.95 2.95
C CYS A 99 12.15 -0.87 3.86
N ASP A 100 13.30 -0.42 3.36
CA ASP A 100 14.53 -0.22 4.13
C ASP A 100 14.66 1.21 4.69
N GLY A 101 13.60 2.01 4.60
CA GLY A 101 13.53 3.36 5.14
C GLY A 101 14.13 4.44 4.25
N LEU A 102 14.64 4.08 3.06
CA LEU A 102 15.34 5.01 2.17
C LEU A 102 14.40 5.69 1.15
N GLU A 103 13.24 5.10 0.86
CA GLU A 103 12.33 5.59 -0.18
C GLU A 103 10.90 5.72 0.33
N SER A 104 10.37 6.94 0.28
CA SER A 104 8.93 7.17 0.31
C SER A 104 8.40 7.20 -1.12
N PRO A 105 7.26 6.57 -1.41
CA PRO A 105 6.68 6.61 -2.75
C PRO A 105 6.42 8.05 -3.17
N ARG A 106 6.71 8.36 -4.44
CA ARG A 106 6.31 9.63 -5.07
C ARG A 106 4.82 9.62 -5.40
N TRP A 107 3.99 9.33 -4.41
CA TRP A 107 2.54 9.34 -4.56
C TRP A 107 2.04 10.78 -4.58
N LYS A 108 1.27 11.13 -5.62
CA LYS A 108 0.56 12.41 -5.72
C LYS A 108 -0.73 12.22 -6.49
N ASP A 109 -1.85 12.25 -5.76
CA ASP A 109 -3.19 12.19 -6.34
C ASP A 109 -4.14 13.08 -5.53
N ASP A 110 -4.29 14.33 -6.00
CA ASP A 110 -5.11 15.34 -5.32
C ASP A 110 -6.61 15.03 -5.43
N GLU A 111 -7.04 14.26 -6.44
CA GLU A 111 -8.43 13.84 -6.57
C GLU A 111 -8.76 12.76 -5.53
N LEU A 112 -7.94 11.71 -5.45
CA LEU A 112 -8.09 10.68 -4.43
C LEU A 112 -8.00 11.29 -3.03
N LYS A 113 -7.07 12.21 -2.79
CA LYS A 113 -6.96 12.92 -1.51
C LYS A 113 -8.25 13.66 -1.14
N ARG A 114 -8.89 14.35 -2.09
CA ARG A 114 -10.20 15.01 -1.88
C ARG A 114 -11.30 13.98 -1.59
N ARG A 115 -11.34 12.87 -2.32
CA ARG A 115 -12.31 11.77 -2.10
C ARG A 115 -12.15 11.16 -0.71
N VAL A 116 -10.92 10.85 -0.29
CA VAL A 116 -10.62 10.34 1.05
C VAL A 116 -11.06 11.33 2.12
N ARG A 117 -10.73 12.63 1.97
CA ARG A 117 -11.18 13.67 2.90
C ARG A 117 -12.69 13.69 3.06
N SER A 118 -13.46 13.52 1.98
CA SER A 118 -14.93 13.56 2.01
C SER A 118 -15.58 12.43 2.80
N ILE A 119 -14.86 11.31 2.99
CA ILE A 119 -15.36 10.13 3.72
C ILE A 119 -14.74 9.95 5.10
N LEU A 120 -13.80 10.82 5.51
CA LEU A 120 -13.21 10.75 6.83
C LEU A 120 -14.29 10.92 7.91
N PRO A 121 -14.21 10.16 9.02
CA PRO A 121 -15.08 10.38 10.16
C PRO A 121 -15.09 11.86 10.58
N PRO A 122 -16.27 12.43 10.87
CA PRO A 122 -16.38 13.81 11.30
C PRO A 122 -15.65 14.02 12.64
N ARG A 123 -15.42 15.29 12.97
CA ARG A 123 -14.75 15.66 14.22
C ARG A 123 -15.46 15.08 15.42
N GLY A 124 -14.69 14.55 16.37
CA GLY A 124 -15.21 13.90 17.58
C GLY A 124 -15.73 12.47 17.37
N ALA A 125 -15.88 12.00 16.13
CA ALA A 125 -16.20 10.60 15.87
C ALA A 125 -14.96 9.71 15.97
N ALA A 126 -15.18 8.41 16.20
CA ALA A 126 -14.11 7.43 16.25
C ALA A 126 -13.39 7.33 14.89
N HIS A 127 -12.05 7.26 14.94
CA HIS A 127 -11.24 7.03 13.75
C HIS A 127 -11.57 5.68 13.08
N LYS A 128 -11.58 5.68 11.75
CA LYS A 128 -11.76 4.47 10.92
C LYS A 128 -10.42 3.96 10.40
N HIS A 129 -10.29 2.64 10.27
CA HIS A 129 -9.09 2.06 9.66
C HIS A 129 -9.00 2.45 8.19
N PHE A 130 -7.79 2.71 7.67
CA PHE A 130 -7.63 3.12 6.26
C PHE A 130 -8.15 2.07 5.27
N GLU A 131 -8.09 0.78 5.62
CA GLU A 131 -8.66 -0.27 4.78
C GLU A 131 -10.19 -0.18 4.67
N GLU A 132 -10.87 0.21 5.76
CA GLU A 132 -12.32 0.43 5.74
C GLU A 132 -12.66 1.61 4.82
N LEU A 133 -11.86 2.68 4.88
CA LEU A 133 -11.99 3.83 3.99
C LEU A 133 -11.73 3.43 2.54
N ALA A 134 -10.72 2.60 2.27
CA ALA A 134 -10.41 2.12 0.94
C ALA A 134 -11.56 1.31 0.33
N VAL A 135 -12.18 0.42 1.10
CA VAL A 135 -13.38 -0.31 0.67
C VAL A 135 -14.52 0.66 0.33
N GLN A 136 -14.74 1.69 1.14
CA GLN A 136 -15.84 2.65 0.93
C GLN A 136 -15.75 3.42 -0.39
N ILE A 137 -14.55 3.63 -0.95
CA ILE A 137 -14.34 4.37 -2.21
C ILE A 137 -13.80 3.52 -3.36
N ASP A 138 -13.81 2.19 -3.23
CA ASP A 138 -13.16 1.25 -4.16
C ASP A 138 -11.70 1.64 -4.46
N GLY A 139 -10.98 2.04 -3.42
CA GLY A 139 -9.59 2.51 -3.48
C GLY A 139 -8.58 1.40 -3.21
N ILE A 140 -7.35 1.60 -3.69
CA ILE A 140 -6.20 0.78 -3.31
C ILE A 140 -5.78 1.16 -1.89
N PRO A 141 -5.64 0.21 -0.95
CA PRO A 141 -5.35 0.53 0.46
C PRO A 141 -4.07 1.36 0.67
N TRP A 142 -3.01 1.11 -0.12
CA TRP A 142 -1.78 1.91 -0.07
C TRP A 142 -2.02 3.37 -0.42
N GLU A 143 -2.74 3.64 -1.50
CA GLU A 143 -3.01 5.00 -1.96
C GLU A 143 -3.90 5.75 -0.97
N VAL A 144 -4.86 5.05 -0.35
CA VAL A 144 -5.69 5.62 0.71
C VAL A 144 -4.89 5.90 1.99
N LEU A 145 -3.97 5.01 2.37
CA LEU A 145 -3.06 5.26 3.50
C LEU A 145 -2.18 6.49 3.25
N TRP A 146 -1.59 6.61 2.05
CA TRP A 146 -0.77 7.77 1.70
C TRP A 146 -1.59 9.06 1.62
N ALA A 147 -2.83 9.01 1.10
CA ALA A 147 -3.75 10.14 1.11
C ALA A 147 -4.08 10.59 2.54
N CYS A 148 -4.38 9.64 3.44
CA CYS A 148 -4.60 9.92 4.85
C CYS A 148 -3.38 10.56 5.51
N ASN A 149 -2.18 10.01 5.31
CA ASN A 149 -0.94 10.57 5.85
C ASN A 149 -0.66 11.98 5.30
N SER A 150 -0.94 12.22 4.03
CA SER A 150 -0.83 13.55 3.42
C SER A 150 -1.84 14.54 4.02
N LEU A 151 -3.07 14.12 4.31
CA LEU A 151 -4.06 14.95 5.01
C LEU A 151 -3.66 15.24 6.46
N VAL A 152 -2.97 14.31 7.13
CA VAL A 152 -2.42 14.53 8.48
C VAL A 152 -1.27 15.54 8.43
N ALA A 153 -0.36 15.41 7.46
CA ALA A 153 0.73 16.36 7.27
C ALA A 153 0.22 17.80 7.00
N ASP A 154 -0.89 17.93 6.30
CA ASP A 154 -1.57 19.22 6.05
C ASP A 154 -2.39 19.73 7.24
N GLY A 155 -2.50 18.98 8.34
CA GLY A 155 -3.32 19.32 9.50
C GLY A 155 -4.84 19.18 9.28
N VAL A 156 -5.27 18.60 8.17
CA VAL A 156 -6.70 18.38 7.84
C VAL A 156 -7.27 17.15 8.57
N ALA A 157 -6.44 16.13 8.77
CA ALA A 157 -6.78 14.89 9.44
C ALA A 157 -5.92 14.65 10.69
N SER A 158 -6.38 13.74 11.55
CA SER A 158 -5.62 13.19 12.66
C SER A 158 -5.56 11.67 12.52
N SER A 159 -4.50 11.06 13.07
CA SER A 159 -4.34 9.61 13.09
C SER A 159 -4.26 9.04 14.52
N SER A 160 -4.53 7.75 14.65
CA SER A 160 -4.17 6.98 15.84
C SER A 160 -2.65 6.89 16.01
N VAL A 161 -2.16 6.57 17.22
CA VAL A 161 -0.72 6.37 17.51
C VAL A 161 -0.03 5.40 16.54
N LYS A 162 -0.71 4.32 16.14
CA LYS A 162 -0.18 3.33 15.19
C LYS A 162 -0.21 3.79 13.72
N GLY A 163 -0.77 4.96 13.42
CA GLY A 163 -0.87 5.49 12.06
C GLY A 163 -1.81 4.71 11.12
N SER A 164 -2.70 3.85 11.64
CA SER A 164 -3.57 3.01 10.80
C SER A 164 -5.05 3.43 10.81
N ARG A 165 -5.45 4.31 11.72
CA ARG A 165 -6.82 4.83 11.80
C ARG A 165 -6.83 6.35 11.69
N PHE A 166 -7.83 6.90 11.00
CA PHE A 166 -7.89 8.31 10.64
C PHE A 166 -9.29 8.91 10.84
N GLY A 167 -9.33 10.24 11.04
CA GLY A 167 -10.53 11.08 11.04
C GLY A 167 -10.16 12.55 10.89
N LEU A 168 -11.16 13.43 10.74
CA LEU A 168 -10.88 14.87 10.62
C LEU A 168 -10.19 15.40 11.88
N ALA A 169 -9.20 16.29 11.70
CA ALA A 169 -8.51 16.92 12.82
C ALA A 169 -9.49 17.75 13.66
N PRO A 170 -9.33 17.77 15.00
CA PRO A 170 -10.07 18.71 15.84
C PRO A 170 -9.71 20.16 15.48
N ASP A 171 -10.56 21.11 15.82
CA ASP A 171 -10.19 22.52 15.74
C ASP A 171 -8.95 22.78 16.61
N ALA A 172 -8.07 23.68 16.13
CA ALA A 172 -7.01 24.19 16.98
C ALA A 172 -7.63 24.71 18.28
N PRO A 173 -7.03 24.44 19.45
CA PRO A 173 -7.54 25.01 20.70
C PRO A 173 -7.63 26.54 20.51
N PRO A 174 -8.70 27.19 21.00
CA PRO A 174 -8.80 28.64 20.91
C PRO A 174 -7.53 29.23 21.52
N THR A 175 -6.82 30.03 20.73
CA THR A 175 -5.69 30.83 21.22
C THR A 175 -6.21 31.58 22.43
N LYS A 176 -5.61 31.37 23.60
CA LYS A 176 -5.94 32.15 24.80
C LYS A 176 -5.82 33.61 24.41
N SER A 177 -6.95 34.28 24.23
CA SER A 177 -6.99 35.72 24.02
C SER A 177 -6.32 36.31 25.24
N SER A 178 -5.17 36.95 25.06
CA SER A 178 -4.60 37.77 26.12
C SER A 178 -5.63 38.83 26.45
N ILE A 179 -6.32 38.65 27.57
CA ILE A 179 -7.03 39.72 28.24
C ILE A 179 -5.91 40.69 28.63
N VAL A 180 -5.68 41.69 27.76
CA VAL A 180 -4.92 42.87 28.13
C VAL A 180 -5.82 43.60 29.12
N ASP A 181 -5.54 43.39 30.40
CA ASP A 181 -6.15 44.13 31.49
C ASP A 181 -5.71 45.59 31.34
N ARG A 182 -6.49 46.38 30.59
CA ARG A 182 -6.41 47.84 30.63
C ARG A 182 -7.20 48.29 31.84
N ARG A 183 -6.52 48.45 32.97
CA ARG A 183 -7.00 49.33 34.03
C ARG A 183 -6.09 50.54 34.11
N ALA A 184 -6.77 51.68 34.00
CA ALA A 184 -6.30 53.05 34.10
C ALA A 184 -5.88 53.40 35.53
#